data_AF-A0A948YZ63-F1
#
_entry.id   AF-A0A948YZ63-F1
#
_cell.length_a   1.000
_cell.length_b   1.000
_cell.length_c   1.000
_cell.angle_alpha   90.00
_cell.angle_beta   90.00
_cell.angle_gamma   90.00
#
_symmetry.space_group_name_H-M   'P 1'
#
loop_
_entity.id
_entity.type
_entity.pdbx_description
1 polymer ?
#
loop_
_entity_poly.entity_id
_entity_poly.type
_entity_poly.pdbx_seq_one_letter_code
_entity_poly.pdbx_strand_id
1 'polypeptide(L)' 'MVMMSTLFLLETRMEQKESHPLLSCPDIAKLLAHFLPRRDITHEEVFGQMNVRHRQRQASIDSAYKRQSDG' A
#
# COMPACT_ATOMS: atom_id res chain seq x y z
N MET A 1 1.16 0.19 -4.44
CA MET A 1 -0.07 0.21 -3.63
C MET A 1 -0.07 1.23 -2.48
N VAL A 2 1.04 1.93 -2.16
CA VAL A 2 0.98 2.96 -1.09
C VAL A 2 0.04 4.11 -1.47
N MET A 3 0.09 4.57 -2.73
CA MET A 3 -0.73 5.69 -3.20
C MET A 3 -2.24 5.42 -3.14
N MET A 4 -2.69 4.22 -3.51
CA MET A 4 -4.13 3.88 -3.48
C MET A 4 -4.65 3.79 -2.04
N SER A 5 -3.86 3.26 -1.11
CA SER A 5 -4.23 3.23 0.31
C SER A 5 -4.32 4.64 0.91
N THR A 6 -3.36 5.52 0.58
CA THR A 6 -3.40 6.91 1.06
C THR A 6 -4.54 7.71 0.43
N LEU A 7 -4.86 7.46 -0.84
CA LEU A 7 -5.98 8.09 -1.53
C LEU A 7 -7.32 7.69 -0.86
N PHE A 8 -7.54 6.39 -0.66
CA PHE A 8 -8.73 5.88 0.02
C PHE A 8 -8.92 6.52 1.41
N LEU A 9 -7.85 6.63 2.21
CA LEU A 9 -7.90 7.25 3.53
C LEU A 9 -8.29 8.74 3.45
N LEU A 10 -7.79 9.46 2.44
CA LEU A 10 -8.09 10.88 2.24
C LEU A 10 -9.54 11.07 1.78
N GLU A 11 -9.98 10.32 0.77
CA GLU A 11 -11.35 10.35 0.24
C GLU A 11 -12.37 10.05 1.35
N THR A 12 -12.15 8.97 2.10
CA THR A 12 -13.04 8.58 3.22
C THR A 12 -13.12 9.69 4.27
N ARG A 13 -12.00 10.34 4.59
CA ARG A 13 -12.00 11.46 5.55
C ARG A 13 -12.78 12.66 5.02
N MET A 14 -12.63 12.97 3.72
CA MET A 14 -13.33 14.09 3.10
C MET A 14 -14.84 13.84 3.04
N GLU A 15 -15.27 12.64 2.64
CA GLU A 15 -16.68 12.25 2.58
C GLU A 15 -17.35 12.27 3.96
N GLN A 16 -16.63 11.85 5.00
CA GLN A 16 -17.16 11.77 6.35
C GLN A 16 -17.00 13.05 7.17
N LYS A 17 -16.41 14.11 6.59
CA LYS A 17 -16.06 15.35 7.32
C LYS A 17 -17.24 15.99 8.05
N GLU A 18 -18.42 16.00 7.44
CA GLU A 18 -19.62 16.62 8.03
C GLU A 18 -20.23 15.78 9.15
N SER A 19 -20.17 14.46 9.04
CA SER A 19 -20.73 13.54 10.05
C SER A 19 -19.73 13.24 11.19
N HIS A 20 -18.44 13.23 10.87
CA HIS A 20 -17.35 12.83 11.76
C HIS A 20 -16.15 13.78 11.59
N PRO A 21 -16.25 15.04 12.05
CA PRO A 21 -15.23 16.08 11.81
C PRO A 21 -13.86 15.80 12.43
N LEU A 22 -13.79 14.90 13.43
CA LEU A 22 -12.55 14.49 14.09
C LEU A 22 -11.99 13.16 13.55
N LEU A 23 -12.59 12.59 12.49
CA LEU A 23 -12.15 11.31 11.94
C LEU A 23 -10.71 11.40 11.41
N SER A 24 -9.81 10.62 11.99
CA SER A 24 -8.39 10.61 11.61
C SER A 24 -8.04 9.40 10.73
N CYS A 25 -6.91 9.47 10.01
CA CYS A 25 -6.40 8.33 9.23
C CYS A 25 -6.13 7.10 10.11
N PRO A 26 -5.57 7.24 11.33
CA PRO A 26 -5.47 6.13 12.29
C PRO A 26 -6.81 5.46 12.60
N ASP A 27 -7.89 6.23 12.74
CA ASP A 27 -9.21 5.67 13.05
C ASP A 27 -9.75 4.86 11.88
N ILE A 28 -9.64 5.39 10.65
CA ILE A 28 -10.03 4.66 9.44
C ILE A 28 -9.19 3.39 9.28
N ALA A 29 -7.88 3.45 9.54
CA ALA A 29 -7.02 2.27 9.48
C ALA A 29 -7.41 1.19 10.51
N LYS A 30 -7.81 1.59 11.72
CA LYS A 30 -8.34 0.65 12.75
C LYS A 30 -9.66 0.03 12.32
N LEU A 31 -10.59 0.82 11.78
CA LEU A 31 -11.86 0.34 11.25
C LEU A 31 -11.62 -0.68 10.12
N LEU A 32 -10.76 -0.36 9.16
CA LEU A 32 -10.37 -1.29 8.09
C LEU A 32 -9.74 -2.57 8.65
N ALA A 33 -8.88 -2.48 9.66
CA ALA A 33 -8.29 -3.67 10.27
C ALA A 33 -9.31 -4.57 10.97
N HIS A 34 -10.43 -4.00 11.43
CA HIS A 34 -11.53 -4.73 12.05
C HIS A 34 -12.50 -5.32 11.02
N PHE A 35 -12.86 -4.56 9.98
CA PHE A 35 -13.87 -4.94 8.99
C PHE A 35 -13.33 -5.72 7.80
N LEU A 36 -12.07 -5.52 7.42
CA LEU A 36 -11.48 -6.30 6.33
C LEU A 36 -11.13 -7.69 6.87
N PRO A 37 -11.63 -8.76 6.23
CA PRO A 37 -11.20 -10.11 6.58
C PRO A 37 -9.69 -10.18 6.36
N ARG A 38 -8.95 -10.28 7.46
CA ARG A 38 -7.57 -10.73 7.39
C ARG A 38 -7.66 -12.19 6.98
N ARG A 39 -7.47 -12.45 5.68
CA ARG A 39 -6.97 -13.76 5.25
C ARG A 39 -5.79 -14.05 6.20
N ASP A 40 -5.69 -15.27 6.73
CA ASP A 40 -4.59 -15.66 7.63
C ASP A 40 -3.27 -15.64 6.87
N ILE A 41 -2.80 -14.45 6.52
CA ILE A 41 -1.57 -14.22 5.79
C ILE A 41 -0.48 -14.47 6.81
N THR A 42 0.18 -15.61 6.67
CA THR A 42 1.29 -15.96 7.54
C THR A 42 2.45 -14.99 7.30
N HIS A 43 3.33 -14.84 8.29
CA HIS A 43 4.53 -14.02 8.13
C HIS A 43 5.32 -14.44 6.88
N GLU A 44 5.42 -15.75 6.60
CA GLU A 44 6.11 -16.29 5.44
C GLU A 44 5.52 -15.80 4.11
N GLU A 45 4.19 -15.75 3.99
CA GLU A 45 3.53 -15.22 2.79
C GLU A 45 3.80 -13.73 2.59
N VAL A 46 3.84 -12.94 3.68
CA VAL A 46 4.24 -11.52 3.63
C VAL A 46 5.67 -11.36 3.11
N PHE A 47 6.61 -12.12 3.68
CA PHE A 47 8.01 -12.09 3.25
C PHE A 47 8.18 -12.57 1.80
N GLY A 48 7.44 -13.60 1.39
CA GLY A 48 7.41 -14.10 0.02
C GLY A 48 6.96 -13.03 -0.99
N GLN A 49 5.82 -12.38 -0.74
CA GLN A 49 5.32 -11.30 -1.58
C GLN A 49 6.26 -10.08 -1.60
N MET A 50 6.87 -9.76 -0.46
CA MET A 50 7.88 -8.70 -0.39
C MET A 50 9.09 -9.00 -1.28
N ASN A 51 9.62 -10.23 -1.23
CA ASN A 51 10.75 -10.65 -2.06
C ASN A 51 10.43 -10.65 -3.56
N VAL A 52 9.21 -11.01 -3.95
CA VAL A 52 8.76 -10.87 -5.35
C VAL A 52 8.81 -9.42 -5.80
N ARG A 53 8.25 -8.49 -5.01
CA ARG A 53 8.27 -7.06 -5.33
C ARG A 53 9.69 -6.49 -5.36
N HIS A 54 10.59 -6.95 -4.49
CA HIS A 54 12.00 -6.54 -4.52
C HIS A 54 12.70 -6.98 -5.80
N ARG A 55 12.52 -8.24 -6.23
CA ARG A 55 13.09 -8.75 -7.48
C ARG A 55 12.59 -7.96 -8.69
N GLN A 56 11.29 -7.66 -8.76
CA GLN A 56 10.72 -6.84 -9.84
C GLN A 56 11.32 -5.43 -9.88
N ARG A 57 11.54 -4.83 -8.70
CA ARG A 57 12.15 -3.50 -8.58
C ARG A 57 13.60 -3.51 -9.05
N GLN A 58 14.37 -4.53 -8.64
CA GLN A 58 15.76 -4.69 -9.07
C GLN A 58 15.86 -4.89 -10.59
N ALA A 59 15.04 -5.77 -11.17
CA ALA A 59 15.02 -5.97 -12.61
C ALA A 59 14.69 -4.69 -13.40
N SER A 60 13.80 -3.85 -12.87
CA SER A 60 13.47 -2.56 -13.47
C SER A 60 14.63 -1.57 -13.40
N ILE A 61 15.37 -1.55 -12.27
CA ILE A 61 16.59 -0.76 -12.09
C ILE A 61 17.68 -1.22 -13.07
N ASP A 62 17.96 -2.52 -13.13
CA ASP A 62 18.99 -3.08 -14.00
C ASP A 62 18.68 -2.82 -15.49
N SER A 63 17.42 -2.95 -15.88
CA SER A 63 16.95 -2.63 -17.24
C SER A 63 17.11 -1.15 -17.58
N ALA A 64 16.89 -0.25 -16.60
CA ALA A 64 17.09 1.18 -16.80
C ALA A 64 18.58 1.50 -16.97
N TYR A 65 19.45 0.94 -16.13
CA TYR A 65 20.90 1.12 -16.23
C TYR A 65 21.47 0.60 -17.56
N LYS A 66 21.06 -0.60 -18.01
CA LYS A 66 21.48 -1.12 -19.32
C LYS A 66 21.11 -0.20 -20.48
N ARG A 67 19.90 0.37 -20.45
CA ARG A 67 19.46 1.33 -21.48
C ARG A 67 20.21 2.65 -21.43
N GLN A 68 20.74 3.05 -20.28
CA GLN A 68 21.53 4.27 -20.12
C GLN A 68 23.00 4.08 -20.51
N SER A 69 23.54 2.85 -20.47
CA SER A 69 24.92 2.56 -20.87
C SER A 69 25.10 2.28 -22.36
N ASP A 70 24.03 1.90 -23.07
CA ASP A 70 24.04 1.58 -24.51
C ASP A 70 23.72 2.79 -25.42
N GLY A 71 23.64 4.00 -24.87
CA GLY A 71 23.44 5.26 -25.60
C GLY A 71 24.56 6.26 -25.36
#